data_AF-B4DGF7-F1
#
_entry.id   AF-B4DGF7-F1
#
_cell.length_a   1.000
_cell.length_b   1.000
_cell.length_c   1.000
_cell.angle_alpha   90.00
_cell.angle_beta   90.00
_cell.angle_gamma   90.00
#
_symmetry.space_group_name_H-M   'P 1'
#
loop_
_entity.id
_entity.type
_entity.pdbx_description
1 polymer ?
#
loop_
_entity_poly.entity_id
_entity_poly.type
_entity_poly.pdbx_seq_one_letter_code
_entity_poly.pdbx_strand_id
1 'polypeptide(L)'
;MSQRGRSGFLSHLLLLSHLLRLEHSAEEPNSSSWRGELSTPAATILCLHGAQSNLSPLQLAVLHWQVSSRHHQTCTLDYSYLLGLLEDMQAHWEEAPSLPQEQEESLADSLSAFSEFGLQLLRQLRDYFPATNSTAVHRLELLLKCLGKLQLFQPSFEICPLRVGAEHGHCCGPEERQP
;
A
#
# COMPACT_ATOMS: atom_id res chain seq x y z
N MET A 1 6.38 -7.30 22.79
CA MET A 1 5.00 -6.87 22.47
C MET A 1 4.00 -7.82 23.11
N SER A 2 2.93 -7.31 23.73
CA SER A 2 1.87 -8.16 24.31
C SER A 2 1.01 -8.80 23.21
N GLN A 3 0.52 -10.03 23.42
CA GLN A 3 -0.44 -10.72 22.53
C GLN A 3 -1.64 -9.84 22.16
N ARG A 4 -2.06 -8.95 23.07
CA ARG A 4 -3.15 -7.99 22.88
C ARG A 4 -2.87 -6.97 21.76
N GLY A 5 -1.62 -6.54 21.58
CA GLY A 5 -1.24 -5.60 20.52
C GLY A 5 -1.22 -6.23 19.12
N ARG A 6 -0.87 -7.52 19.02
CA ARG A 6 -0.93 -8.28 17.76
C ARG A 6 -2.37 -8.53 17.33
N SER A 7 -3.24 -8.93 18.26
CA SER A 7 -4.67 -9.10 17.98
C SER A 7 -5.34 -7.77 17.59
N GLY A 8 -4.96 -6.66 18.23
CA GLY A 8 -5.52 -5.34 17.93
C GLY A 8 -5.23 -4.86 16.51
N PHE A 9 -4.01 -5.06 16.02
CA PHE A 9 -3.60 -4.70 14.66
C PHE A 9 -4.43 -5.47 13.60
N LEU A 10 -4.52 -6.79 13.73
CA LEU A 10 -5.28 -7.62 12.79
C LEU A 10 -6.78 -7.32 12.84
N SER A 11 -7.37 -7.16 14.04
CA SER A 11 -8.78 -6.78 14.18
C SER A 11 -9.06 -5.43 13.54
N HIS A 12 -8.14 -4.46 13.68
CA HIS A 12 -8.28 -3.15 13.06
C HIS A 12 -8.21 -3.25 11.53
N LEU A 13 -7.29 -4.05 10.99
CA LEU A 13 -7.18 -4.33 9.55
C LEU A 13 -8.50 -4.86 8.98
N LEU A 14 -9.08 -5.87 9.64
CA LEU A 14 -10.34 -6.48 9.21
C LEU A 14 -11.51 -5.50 9.30
N LEU A 15 -11.59 -4.74 10.38
CA LEU A 15 -12.62 -3.72 10.58
C LEU A 15 -12.56 -2.63 9.51
N LEU A 16 -11.37 -2.09 9.24
CA LEU A 16 -11.14 -1.09 8.21
C LEU A 16 -11.49 -1.63 6.82
N SER A 17 -11.05 -2.85 6.50
CA SER A 17 -11.38 -3.49 5.21
C SER A 17 -12.88 -3.66 5.01
N HIS A 18 -13.61 -4.02 6.07
CA HIS A 18 -15.05 -4.18 6.00
C HIS A 18 -15.76 -2.83 5.80
N LEU A 19 -15.39 -1.81 6.58
CA LEU A 19 -15.98 -0.47 6.46
C LEU A 19 -15.69 0.15 5.09
N LEU A 20 -14.45 0.07 4.61
CA LEU A 20 -14.07 0.58 3.29
C LEU A 20 -14.88 -0.09 2.17
N ARG A 21 -15.11 -1.41 2.26
CA ARG A 21 -15.92 -2.13 1.27
C ARG A 21 -17.38 -1.72 1.30
N LEU A 22 -17.96 -1.61 2.49
CA LEU A 22 -19.36 -1.20 2.65
C LEU A 22 -19.58 0.20 2.07
N GLU A 23 -18.72 1.14 2.42
CA GLU A 23 -18.87 2.51 1.96
C GLU A 23 -18.61 2.66 0.47
N HIS A 24 -17.60 1.98 -0.08
CA HIS A 24 -17.41 1.97 -1.52
C HIS A 24 -18.60 1.38 -2.27
N SER A 25 -19.24 0.34 -1.71
CA SER A 25 -20.40 -0.29 -2.33
C SER A 25 -21.67 0.57 -2.27
N ALA A 26 -21.70 1.54 -1.35
CA ALA A 26 -22.78 2.52 -1.25
C ALA A 26 -22.57 3.71 -2.20
N GLU A 27 -21.34 3.92 -2.68
CA GLU A 27 -21.00 4.91 -3.70
C GLU A 27 -21.44 4.42 -5.09
N GLU A 28 -21.75 5.36 -6.00
CA GLU A 28 -22.22 5.03 -7.35
C GLU A 28 -21.20 4.14 -8.11
N PRO A 29 -21.64 3.02 -8.72
CA PRO A 29 -20.79 1.90 -9.16
C PRO A 29 -19.77 2.21 -10.26
N ASN A 30 -19.77 3.43 -10.82
CA ASN A 30 -18.98 3.81 -11.98
C ASN A 30 -17.97 4.93 -11.68
N SER A 31 -17.88 5.38 -10.43
CA SER A 31 -16.98 6.46 -10.06
C SER A 31 -15.60 5.87 -9.70
N SER A 32 -14.66 5.89 -10.66
CA SER A 32 -13.22 5.69 -10.36
C SER A 32 -12.61 6.88 -9.58
N SER A 33 -13.47 7.67 -8.94
CA SER A 33 -13.19 8.94 -8.26
C SER A 33 -13.45 8.87 -6.76
N TRP A 34 -13.89 7.73 -6.23
CA TRP A 34 -14.11 7.62 -4.80
C TRP A 34 -12.77 7.77 -4.06
N ARG A 35 -12.73 8.76 -3.16
CA ARG A 35 -11.52 9.20 -2.46
C ARG A 35 -11.25 8.42 -1.18
N GLY A 36 -11.92 7.28 -0.98
CA GLY A 36 -11.82 6.51 0.27
C GLY A 36 -12.36 7.27 1.49
N GLU A 37 -13.28 8.21 1.26
CA GLU A 37 -13.92 8.98 2.32
C GLU A 37 -14.81 8.03 3.15
N LEU A 38 -14.48 7.90 4.43
CA LEU A 38 -15.30 7.16 5.38
C LEU A 38 -16.28 8.11 6.06
N SER A 39 -17.50 7.65 6.26
CA SER A 39 -18.53 8.34 7.00
C SER A 39 -18.05 8.65 8.42
N THR A 40 -18.56 9.73 9.00
CA THR A 40 -18.23 10.12 10.38
C THR A 40 -18.41 8.98 11.39
N PRO A 41 -19.48 8.14 11.31
CA PRO A 41 -19.60 6.96 12.17
C PRO A 41 -18.48 5.95 11.97
N ALA A 42 -18.12 5.60 10.72
CA ALA A 42 -17.05 4.64 10.43
C ALA A 42 -15.69 5.15 10.92
N ALA A 43 -15.37 6.42 10.65
CA ALA A 43 -14.15 7.07 11.13
C ALA A 43 -14.09 7.08 12.67
N THR A 44 -15.22 7.33 13.34
CA THR A 44 -15.31 7.30 14.81
C THR A 44 -15.05 5.89 15.35
N ILE A 45 -15.67 4.86 14.76
CA ILE A 45 -15.46 3.47 15.16
C ILE A 45 -14.00 3.07 15.04
N LEU A 46 -13.34 3.41 13.93
CA LEU A 46 -11.92 3.13 13.71
C LEU A 46 -11.03 3.86 14.71
N CYS A 47 -11.29 5.15 14.96
CA CYS A 47 -10.56 5.93 15.94
C CYS A 47 -10.65 5.31 17.35
N LEU A 48 -11.86 4.96 17.80
CA LEU A 48 -12.08 4.30 19.09
C LEU A 48 -11.37 2.94 19.16
N HIS A 49 -11.46 2.12 18.11
CA HIS A 49 -10.79 0.82 18.06
C HIS A 49 -9.26 0.94 18.08
N GLY A 50 -8.71 1.92 17.34
CA GLY A 50 -7.28 2.23 17.33
C GLY A 50 -6.77 2.61 18.72
N ALA A 51 -7.48 3.50 19.41
CA ALA A 51 -7.17 3.90 20.78
C ALA A 51 -7.24 2.72 21.77
N GLN A 52 -8.32 1.91 21.71
CA GLN A 52 -8.49 0.74 22.56
C GLN A 52 -7.41 -0.34 22.34
N SER A 53 -6.94 -0.47 21.11
CA SER A 53 -5.89 -1.41 20.71
C SER A 53 -4.48 -0.86 20.96
N ASN A 54 -4.35 0.39 21.40
CA ASN A 54 -3.08 1.09 21.60
C ASN A 54 -2.17 1.04 20.35
N LEU A 55 -2.77 1.30 19.19
CA LEU A 55 -2.04 1.38 17.92
C LEU A 55 -1.36 2.74 17.81
N SER A 56 -0.10 2.73 17.38
CA SER A 56 0.63 3.96 17.09
C SER A 56 0.10 4.65 15.82
N PRO A 57 0.34 5.97 15.64
CA PRO A 57 0.02 6.66 14.40
C PRO A 57 0.61 5.98 13.17
N LEU A 58 1.87 5.52 13.24
CA LEU A 58 2.51 4.77 12.17
C LEU A 58 1.76 3.47 11.83
N GLN A 59 1.36 2.69 12.84
CA GLN A 59 0.57 1.47 12.61
C GLN A 59 -0.78 1.76 11.96
N LEU A 60 -1.45 2.85 12.34
CA LEU A 60 -2.71 3.25 11.70
C LEU A 60 -2.48 3.64 10.24
N ALA A 61 -1.47 4.46 9.95
CA ALA A 61 -1.13 4.86 8.58
C ALA A 61 -0.80 3.64 7.69
N VAL A 62 -0.01 2.69 8.23
CA VAL A 62 0.28 1.41 7.56
C VAL A 62 -0.99 0.61 7.27
N LEU A 63 -1.88 0.46 8.26
CA LEU A 63 -3.14 -0.26 8.08
C LEU A 63 -4.02 0.39 7.01
N HIS A 64 -4.10 1.72 7.01
CA HIS A 64 -4.83 2.48 6.00
C HIS A 64 -4.26 2.27 4.60
N TRP A 65 -2.94 2.32 4.44
CA TRP A 65 -2.28 1.99 3.18
C TRP A 65 -2.57 0.55 2.74
N GLN A 66 -2.33 -0.44 3.61
CA GLN A 66 -2.46 -1.85 3.27
C GLN A 66 -3.88 -2.21 2.82
N VAL A 67 -4.89 -1.73 3.54
CA VAL A 67 -6.29 -1.99 3.19
C VAL A 67 -6.67 -1.28 1.89
N SER A 68 -6.33 0.01 1.77
CA SER A 68 -6.75 0.83 0.62
C SER A 68 -6.06 0.41 -0.67
N SER A 69 -4.75 0.15 -0.63
CA SER A 69 -3.97 -0.29 -1.80
C SER A 69 -4.44 -1.65 -2.31
N ARG A 70 -4.77 -2.60 -1.42
CA ARG A 70 -5.35 -3.90 -1.80
C ARG A 70 -6.75 -3.73 -2.39
N HIS A 71 -7.59 -2.91 -1.76
CA HIS A 71 -8.94 -2.64 -2.25
C HIS A 71 -8.92 -1.97 -3.63
N HIS A 72 -7.99 -1.04 -3.87
CA HIS A 72 -7.81 -0.36 -5.15
C HIS A 72 -7.59 -1.33 -6.33
N GLN A 73 -6.88 -2.45 -6.10
CA GLN A 73 -6.61 -3.46 -7.12
C GLN A 73 -7.88 -4.20 -7.59
N THR A 74 -8.90 -4.29 -6.73
CA THR A 74 -10.19 -4.91 -7.06
C THR A 74 -11.27 -3.89 -7.41
N CYS A 75 -11.23 -2.72 -6.78
CA CYS A 75 -12.20 -1.66 -6.90
C CYS A 75 -11.44 -0.32 -6.93
N THR A 76 -11.33 0.28 -8.11
CA THR A 76 -10.46 1.44 -8.34
C THR A 76 -10.81 2.63 -7.44
N LEU A 77 -9.89 2.95 -6.53
CA LEU A 77 -9.87 4.20 -5.76
C LEU A 77 -9.17 5.33 -6.53
N ASP A 78 -9.41 6.57 -6.11
CA ASP A 78 -8.67 7.73 -6.59
C ASP A 78 -7.17 7.64 -6.22
N TYR A 79 -6.27 7.87 -7.18
CA TYR A 79 -4.83 7.79 -6.93
C TYR A 79 -4.29 8.93 -6.06
N SER A 80 -4.95 10.10 -6.02
CA SER A 80 -4.57 11.19 -5.12
C SER A 80 -4.79 10.82 -3.64
N TYR A 81 -5.83 10.02 -3.36
CA TYR A 81 -6.06 9.47 -2.03
C TYR A 81 -4.92 8.51 -1.63
N LEU A 82 -4.58 7.56 -2.50
CA LEU A 82 -3.48 6.63 -2.26
C LEU A 82 -2.13 7.35 -2.10
N LEU A 83 -1.89 8.41 -2.88
CA LEU A 83 -0.71 9.25 -2.73
C LEU A 83 -0.67 9.91 -1.35
N GLY A 84 -1.79 10.47 -0.88
CA GLY A 84 -1.91 11.05 0.44
C GLY A 84 -1.63 10.05 1.56
N LEU A 85 -2.08 8.79 1.42
CA LEU A 85 -1.76 7.73 2.38
C LEU A 85 -0.26 7.40 2.43
N LEU A 86 0.42 7.41 1.28
CA LEU A 86 1.88 7.22 1.23
C LEU A 86 2.62 8.37 1.92
N GLU A 87 2.17 9.60 1.70
CA GLU A 87 2.76 10.80 2.32
C GLU A 87 2.55 10.82 3.84
N ASP A 88 1.35 10.47 4.30
CA ASP A 88 1.02 10.36 5.73
C ASP A 88 1.84 9.26 6.42
N MET A 89 1.93 8.08 5.78
CA MET A 89 2.76 6.98 6.27
C MET A 89 4.24 7.36 6.33
N GLN A 90 4.75 8.14 5.37
CA GLN A 90 6.12 8.65 5.37
C GLN A 90 6.39 9.63 6.50
N ALA A 91 5.50 10.59 6.73
CA ALA A 91 5.63 11.52 7.84
C ALA A 91 5.75 10.78 9.18
N HIS A 92 4.88 9.80 9.43
CA HIS A 92 4.93 9.01 10.66
C HIS A 92 6.12 8.05 10.74
N TRP A 93 6.62 7.57 9.60
CA TRP A 93 7.82 6.74 9.56
C TRP A 93 9.06 7.53 9.98
N GLU A 94 9.20 8.77 9.51
CA GLU A 94 10.32 9.65 9.84
C GLU A 94 10.31 10.07 11.32
N GLU A 95 9.13 10.27 11.91
CA GLU A 95 8.97 10.62 13.33
C GLU A 95 9.35 9.48 14.28
N ALA A 96 8.94 8.24 13.97
CA ALA A 96 9.17 7.07 14.82
C ALA A 96 9.26 5.77 13.99
N PRO A 97 10.43 5.46 13.37
CA PRO A 97 10.62 4.33 12.46
C PRO A 97 10.72 3.00 13.23
N SER A 98 9.64 2.60 13.89
CA SER A 98 9.60 1.39 14.70
C SER A 98 8.30 0.64 14.43
N LEU A 99 8.38 -0.36 13.56
CA LEU A 99 7.36 -1.38 13.42
C LEU A 99 7.86 -2.74 13.87
N PRO A 100 6.97 -3.60 14.38
CA PRO A 100 7.25 -5.02 14.53
C PRO A 100 7.60 -5.65 13.18
N GLN A 101 8.60 -6.53 13.14
CA GLN A 101 9.06 -7.19 11.91
C GLN A 101 7.93 -7.78 11.07
N GLU A 102 6.98 -8.51 11.67
CA GLU A 102 5.83 -9.10 10.96
C GLU A 102 4.95 -8.04 10.25
N GLN A 103 4.80 -6.85 10.85
CA GLN A 103 4.04 -5.75 10.27
C GLN A 103 4.83 -5.04 9.17
N GLU A 104 6.15 -4.95 9.33
CA GLU A 104 7.06 -4.46 8.30
C GLU A 104 7.04 -5.36 7.05
N GLU A 105 7.17 -6.68 7.23
CA GLU A 105 7.11 -7.67 6.15
C GLU A 105 5.76 -7.58 5.42
N SER A 106 4.65 -7.54 6.18
CA SER A 106 3.32 -7.38 5.60
C SER A 106 3.13 -6.04 4.87
N LEU A 107 3.77 -4.96 5.33
CA LEU A 107 3.79 -3.68 4.63
C LEU A 107 4.57 -3.80 3.33
N ALA A 108 5.77 -4.37 3.35
CA ALA A 108 6.61 -4.56 2.17
C ALA A 108 5.88 -5.37 1.08
N ASP A 109 5.15 -6.42 1.47
CA ASP A 109 4.30 -7.20 0.57
C ASP A 109 3.22 -6.33 -0.09
N SER A 110 2.58 -5.45 0.67
CA SER A 110 1.54 -4.56 0.14
C SER A 110 2.08 -3.51 -0.84
N LEU A 111 3.25 -2.94 -0.54
CA LEU A 111 3.94 -1.98 -1.42
C LEU A 111 4.39 -2.64 -2.72
N SER A 112 4.91 -3.86 -2.62
CA SER A 112 5.33 -4.68 -3.77
C SER A 112 4.14 -5.04 -4.65
N ALA A 113 3.05 -5.53 -4.07
CA ALA A 113 1.83 -5.88 -4.80
C ALA A 113 1.22 -4.66 -5.54
N PHE A 114 1.19 -3.49 -4.89
CA PHE A 114 0.72 -2.26 -5.56
C PHE A 114 1.66 -1.84 -6.70
N SER A 115 2.97 -1.96 -6.51
CA SER A 115 3.96 -1.64 -7.55
C SER A 115 3.81 -2.56 -8.77
N GLU A 116 3.68 -3.87 -8.54
CA GLU A 116 3.44 -4.85 -9.61
C GLU A 116 2.14 -4.56 -10.36
N PHE A 117 1.06 -4.26 -9.65
CA PHE A 117 -0.21 -3.85 -10.24
C PHE A 117 -0.06 -2.61 -11.12
N GLY A 118 0.57 -1.55 -10.60
CA GLY A 118 0.83 -0.32 -11.36
C GLY A 118 1.64 -0.58 -12.63
N LEU A 119 2.73 -1.36 -12.53
CA LEU A 119 3.56 -1.75 -13.67
C LEU A 119 2.78 -2.58 -14.70
N GLN A 120 1.86 -3.45 -14.26
CA GLN A 120 0.98 -4.18 -15.17
C GLN A 120 0.08 -3.24 -15.96
N LEU A 121 -0.54 -2.23 -15.31
CA LEU A 121 -1.33 -1.22 -16.01
C LEU A 121 -0.49 -0.43 -17.03
N LEU A 122 0.75 -0.09 -16.68
CA LEU A 122 1.67 0.62 -17.58
C LEU A 122 2.09 -0.22 -18.80
N ARG A 123 2.17 -1.55 -18.68
CA ARG A 123 2.39 -2.44 -19.84
C ARG A 123 1.23 -2.38 -20.84
N GLN A 124 0.03 -2.03 -20.37
CA GLN A 124 -1.17 -1.83 -21.18
C GLN A 124 -1.62 -0.36 -21.18
N LEU A 125 -0.66 0.56 -21.18
CA LEU A 125 -0.91 1.99 -20.98
C LEU A 125 -1.99 2.57 -21.91
N ARG A 126 -2.05 2.15 -23.18
CA ARG A 126 -3.05 2.66 -24.13
C ARG A 126 -4.47 2.21 -23.83
N ASP A 127 -4.63 1.06 -23.19
CA ASP A 127 -5.92 0.47 -22.86
C ASP A 127 -6.49 1.13 -21.60
N TYR A 128 -5.65 1.35 -20.59
CA TYR A 128 -6.07 1.90 -19.29
C TYR A 128 -5.98 3.43 -19.21
N PHE A 129 -5.05 4.04 -19.95
CA PHE A 129 -4.77 5.48 -19.91
C PHE A 129 -4.72 6.10 -21.32
N PRO A 130 -5.84 6.08 -22.07
CA PRO A 130 -5.88 6.64 -23.41
C PRO A 130 -5.58 8.14 -23.39
N ALA A 131 -4.64 8.59 -24.24
CA ALA A 131 -4.21 10.00 -24.31
C ALA A 131 -5.32 10.97 -24.73
N THR A 132 -6.43 10.46 -25.29
CA THR A 132 -7.61 11.24 -25.65
C THR A 132 -8.50 11.58 -24.45
N ASN A 133 -8.27 10.95 -23.29
CA ASN A 133 -9.03 11.18 -22.07
C ASN A 133 -8.15 11.88 -21.03
N SER A 134 -8.38 13.18 -20.81
CA SER A 134 -7.62 13.98 -19.85
C SER A 134 -7.69 13.43 -18.42
N THR A 135 -8.82 12.85 -18.01
CA THR A 135 -8.97 12.22 -16.69
C THR A 135 -8.08 10.99 -16.57
N ALA A 136 -7.98 10.19 -17.64
CA ALA A 136 -7.12 9.02 -17.65
C ALA A 136 -5.63 9.41 -17.63
N VAL A 137 -5.26 10.46 -18.36
CA VAL A 137 -3.89 11.03 -18.31
C VAL A 137 -3.55 11.55 -16.91
N HIS A 138 -4.48 12.24 -16.25
CA HIS A 138 -4.28 12.70 -14.87
C HIS A 138 -4.13 11.54 -13.88
N ARG A 139 -4.95 10.48 -14.03
CA ARG A 139 -4.82 9.25 -13.22
C ARG A 139 -3.46 8.58 -13.43
N LEU A 140 -2.95 8.55 -14.67
CA LEU A 140 -1.62 8.05 -14.97
C LEU A 140 -0.53 8.89 -14.27
N GLU A 141 -0.62 10.21 -14.31
CA GLU A 141 0.31 11.10 -13.60
C GLU A 141 0.35 10.80 -12.10
N LEU A 142 -0.82 10.65 -11.47
CA LEU A 142 -0.92 10.32 -10.05
C LEU A 142 -0.38 8.92 -9.74
N LEU A 143 -0.67 7.91 -10.57
CA LEU A 143 -0.08 6.57 -10.42
C LEU A 143 1.46 6.64 -10.47
N LEU A 144 2.03 7.39 -11.41
CA LEU A 144 3.48 7.56 -11.53
C LEU A 144 4.06 8.26 -10.29
N LYS A 145 3.35 9.24 -9.71
CA LYS A 145 3.75 9.85 -8.42
C LYS A 145 3.75 8.83 -7.29
N CYS A 146 2.73 7.98 -7.18
CA CYS A 146 2.69 6.89 -6.19
C CYS A 146 3.89 5.96 -6.37
N LEU A 147 4.15 5.47 -7.59
CA LEU A 147 5.28 4.58 -7.88
C LEU A 147 6.62 5.25 -7.56
N GLY A 148 6.79 6.53 -7.89
CA GLY A 148 7.99 7.30 -7.54
C GLY A 148 8.18 7.43 -6.02
N LYS A 149 7.12 7.67 -5.26
CA LYS A 149 7.15 7.72 -3.79
C LYS A 149 7.57 6.38 -3.19
N LEU A 150 7.06 5.26 -3.73
CA LEU A 150 7.43 3.93 -3.26
C LEU A 150 8.93 3.62 -3.41
N GLN A 151 9.57 4.15 -4.45
CA GLN A 151 11.03 4.00 -4.62
C GLN A 151 11.84 4.79 -3.59
N LEU A 152 11.29 5.87 -3.05
CA LEU A 152 11.91 6.69 -2.01
C LEU A 152 11.62 6.13 -0.61
N PHE A 153 10.46 5.51 -0.46
CA PHE A 153 10.05 4.76 0.72
C PHE A 153 10.74 3.39 0.73
N GLN A 154 12.06 3.40 0.93
CA GLN A 154 12.80 2.19 1.29
C GLN A 154 13.05 2.23 2.79
N PRO A 155 12.18 1.63 3.63
CA PRO A 155 12.66 1.10 4.90
C PRO A 155 13.85 0.21 4.58
N SER A 156 14.80 0.09 5.50
CA SER A 156 16.10 -0.60 5.37
C SER A 156 16.05 -2.09 4.97
N PHE A 157 14.94 -2.55 4.42
CA PHE A 157 14.85 -3.76 3.66
C PHE A 157 15.90 -3.80 2.56
N GLU A 158 16.66 -4.88 2.55
CA GLU A 158 17.16 -5.47 1.31
C GLU A 158 15.97 -5.92 0.45
N ILE A 159 15.14 -4.98 -0.01
CA ILE A 159 14.16 -5.25 -1.08
C ILE A 159 15.01 -5.60 -2.29
N CYS A 160 14.87 -6.85 -2.74
CA CYS A 160 15.47 -7.33 -3.97
C CYS A 160 15.36 -6.24 -5.04
N PRO A 161 16.48 -5.82 -5.68
CA PRO A 161 16.40 -4.85 -6.74
C PRO A 161 15.40 -5.43 -7.76
N LEU A 162 14.43 -4.61 -8.12
CA LEU A 162 13.55 -4.78 -9.28
C LEU A 162 14.26 -5.70 -10.27
N ARG A 163 13.79 -6.95 -10.45
CA ARG A 163 14.42 -7.91 -11.37
C ARG A 163 14.25 -7.39 -12.79
N VAL A 164 15.05 -6.38 -13.14
CA VAL A 164 15.52 -6.16 -14.49
C VAL A 164 16.15 -7.48 -14.86
N GLY A 165 15.63 -8.10 -15.92
CA GLY A 165 16.12 -9.37 -16.43
C GLY A 165 17.63 -9.29 -16.64
N ALA A 166 18.39 -9.81 -15.69
CA ALA A 166 19.76 -10.21 -15.88
C ALA A 166 19.72 -11.60 -16.54
N GLU A 167 19.35 -11.59 -17.80
CA GLU A 167 19.69 -12.67 -18.70
C GLU A 167 21.12 -12.43 -19.20
N HIS A 168 21.95 -13.47 -19.03
CA HIS A 168 23.31 -13.68 -19.50
C HIS A 168 24.48 -13.27 -18.57
N GLY A 169 25.15 -14.31 -18.04
CA GLY A 169 26.62 -14.36 -18.15
C GLY A 169 27.43 -14.75 -16.91
N HIS A 170 27.50 -16.06 -16.62
CA HIS A 170 28.72 -16.84 -16.31
C HIS A 170 29.67 -16.52 -15.12
N CYS A 171 30.24 -17.62 -14.60
CA CYS A 171 31.45 -17.77 -13.78
C CYS A 171 31.32 -17.40 -12.28
N CYS A 172 31.80 -18.16 -11.30
CA CYS A 172 32.58 -19.40 -11.22
C CYS A 172 32.43 -19.92 -9.77
N GLY A 173 32.39 -21.24 -9.54
CA GLY A 173 32.64 -21.81 -8.21
C GLY A 173 34.09 -21.54 -7.75
N PRO A 174 34.45 -21.85 -6.48
CA PRO A 174 34.94 -23.21 -6.27
C PRO A 174 34.78 -23.81 -4.85
N GLU A 175 34.95 -25.15 -4.85
CA GLU A 175 35.64 -26.04 -3.88
C GLU A 175 35.12 -26.25 -2.44
N GLU A 176 34.60 -27.46 -2.24
CA GLU A 176 34.67 -28.20 -0.98
C GLU A 176 36.12 -28.49 -0.56
N ARG A 177 36.43 -28.20 0.71
CA ARG A 177 37.43 -28.83 1.60
C ARG A 177 37.01 -28.38 3.00
N GLN A 178 36.76 -29.17 4.04
CA GLN A 178 37.39 -30.36 4.64
C GLN A 178 36.61 -30.62 5.98
N PRO A 179 36.95 -31.59 6.85
CA PRO A 179 37.97 -32.64 6.76
C PRO A 179 37.42 -34.07 6.73
#